data_AF-A0A380FNN7-F1
#
_entry.id   AF-A0A380FNN7-F1
#
_cell.length_a   1.000
_cell.length_b   1.000
_cell.length_c   1.000
_cell.angle_alpha   90.00
_cell.angle_beta   90.00
_cell.angle_gamma   90.00
#
_symmetry.space_group_name_H-M   'P 1'
#
loop_
_entity.id
_entity.type
_entity.pdbx_description
1 polymer ?
#
loop_
_entity_poly.entity_id
_entity_poly.type
_entity_poly.pdbx_seq_one_letter_code
_entity_poly.pdbx_strand_id
1 'polypeptide(L)'
;MIKVSPKQFINNVLSGVAIAIVAGLIPNAILGELFKVFAPKYPIFQTLLQIVESIQFTVPILVGALIAMRFKLSPLATAVVASSAFIGSGVAQFKSGTWVLMGVGDLINTMITAAIAVFIILVIGERFGSLTLIILPTFVGVIASLLGVLLLPYVKMITTGIGNLVNSFTELQPILMSMLIALVFSFIIISPISTVATALAIGISGLAAGSASLGIVACEAVLVAGTVKINRAGVPITIFLGGVKMMIPNMVRHPIILLPIFYYCFSHRFCRSTYRHWRY
;
A
#
# COMPACT_ATOMS: atom_id res chain seq x y z
N MET A 1 -2.49 -25.16 18.42
CA MET A 1 -2.88 -23.73 18.33
C MET A 1 -1.64 -22.90 18.08
N ILE A 2 -1.54 -22.22 16.94
CA ILE A 2 -0.43 -21.29 16.69
C ILE A 2 -0.63 -20.10 17.64
N LYS A 3 0.08 -20.08 18.77
CA LYS A 3 0.13 -18.91 19.66
C LYS A 3 0.97 -17.83 18.97
N VAL A 4 0.34 -17.06 18.08
CA VAL A 4 0.99 -15.89 17.48
C VAL A 4 0.94 -14.75 18.50
N SER A 5 2.11 -14.26 18.92
CA SER A 5 2.19 -13.03 19.71
C SER A 5 1.61 -11.85 18.92
N PRO A 6 0.96 -10.85 19.55
CA PRO A 6 0.47 -9.65 18.85
C PRO A 6 1.53 -8.97 17.98
N LYS A 7 2.78 -8.90 18.46
CA LYS A 7 3.91 -8.35 17.70
C LYS A 7 4.22 -9.17 16.45
N GLN A 8 4.19 -10.50 16.58
CA GLN A 8 4.43 -11.41 15.47
C GLN A 8 3.29 -11.38 14.46
N PHE A 9 2.05 -11.21 14.92
CA PHE A 9 0.87 -11.08 14.08
C PHE A 9 0.98 -9.86 13.17
N ILE A 10 1.24 -8.68 13.77
CA ILE A 10 1.44 -7.43 13.02
C ILE A 10 2.62 -7.58 12.03
N ASN A 11 3.73 -8.17 12.48
CA ASN A 11 4.88 -8.38 11.61
C ASN A 11 4.59 -9.28 10.40
N ASN A 12 3.81 -10.34 10.59
CA ASN A 12 3.42 -11.24 9.50
C ASN A 12 2.51 -10.54 8.49
N VAL A 13 1.54 -9.75 8.98
CA VAL A 13 0.66 -8.93 8.12
C VAL A 13 1.51 -7.97 7.29
N LEU A 14 2.33 -7.14 7.94
CA LEU A 14 3.18 -6.17 7.25
C LEU A 14 4.13 -6.84 6.25
N SER A 15 4.75 -7.96 6.61
CA SER A 15 5.66 -8.69 5.71
C SER A 15 4.95 -9.35 4.53
N GLY A 16 3.68 -9.73 4.65
CA GLY A 16 2.87 -10.20 3.51
C GLY A 16 2.55 -9.06 2.55
N VAL A 17 2.16 -7.90 3.11
CA VAL A 17 1.82 -6.69 2.35
C VAL A 17 2.99 -6.19 1.51
N ALA A 18 4.21 -6.15 2.06
CA ALA A 18 5.37 -5.68 1.29
C ALA A 18 5.62 -6.52 0.03
N ILE A 19 5.53 -7.85 0.12
CA ILE A 19 5.72 -8.72 -1.05
C ILE A 19 4.59 -8.50 -2.06
N ALA A 20 3.35 -8.37 -1.59
CA ALA A 20 2.20 -8.13 -2.45
C ALA A 20 2.30 -6.81 -3.24
N ILE A 21 2.74 -5.75 -2.57
CA ILE A 21 2.94 -4.44 -3.20
C ILE A 21 4.05 -4.52 -4.25
N VAL A 22 5.17 -5.15 -3.93
CA VAL A 22 6.28 -5.37 -4.89
C VAL A 22 5.76 -6.12 -6.12
N ALA A 23 5.01 -7.20 -5.92
CA ALA A 23 4.49 -8.01 -7.04
C ALA A 23 3.43 -7.27 -7.88
N GLY A 24 2.51 -6.54 -7.24
CA GLY A 24 1.34 -5.98 -7.92
C GLY A 24 1.49 -4.53 -8.41
N LEU A 25 2.40 -3.73 -7.85
CA LEU A 25 2.53 -2.30 -8.20
C LEU A 25 3.76 -1.98 -9.06
N ILE A 26 4.85 -2.72 -8.91
CA ILE A 26 6.11 -2.43 -9.64
C ILE A 26 5.96 -2.48 -11.17
N PRO A 27 5.25 -3.47 -11.77
CA PRO A 27 5.13 -3.51 -13.22
C PRO A 27 4.56 -2.22 -13.80
N ASN A 28 3.50 -1.67 -13.19
CA ASN A 28 2.92 -0.41 -13.62
C ASN A 28 3.80 0.80 -13.26
N ALA A 29 4.47 0.80 -12.11
CA ALA A 29 5.35 1.90 -11.73
C ALA A 29 6.51 2.11 -12.73
N ILE A 30 7.08 1.02 -13.24
CA ILE A 30 8.20 1.07 -14.20
C ILE A 30 7.70 1.30 -15.63
N LEU A 31 6.76 0.47 -16.08
CA LEU A 31 6.40 0.40 -17.49
C LEU A 31 5.20 1.30 -17.82
N GLY A 32 4.30 1.54 -16.86
CA GLY A 32 3.08 2.32 -17.09
C GLY A 32 3.37 3.74 -17.55
N GLU A 33 4.31 4.44 -16.90
CA GLU A 33 4.70 5.80 -17.31
C GLU A 33 5.37 5.82 -18.69
N LEU A 34 6.21 4.83 -19.01
CA LEU A 34 6.79 4.69 -20.34
C LEU A 34 5.70 4.45 -21.40
N PHE A 35 4.77 3.54 -21.13
CA PHE A 35 3.70 3.21 -22.07
C PHE A 35 2.75 4.37 -22.31
N LYS A 36 2.44 5.20 -21.29
CA LYS A 36 1.64 6.42 -21.45
C LYS A 36 2.22 7.39 -22.49
N VAL A 37 3.56 7.50 -22.56
CA VAL A 37 4.24 8.38 -23.52
C VAL A 37 4.10 7.87 -24.96
N PHE A 38 4.12 6.55 -25.15
CA PHE A 38 4.07 5.92 -26.49
C PHE A 38 2.67 5.50 -26.95
N ALA A 39 1.71 5.36 -26.03
CA ALA A 39 0.33 4.94 -26.31
C ALA A 39 -0.40 5.80 -27.35
N PRO A 40 -0.25 7.15 -27.37
CA PRO A 40 -0.88 7.96 -28.41
C PRO A 40 -0.34 7.68 -29.83
N LYS A 41 0.86 7.11 -29.95
CA LYS A 41 1.54 6.88 -31.24
C LYS A 41 1.39 5.46 -31.75
N TYR A 42 1.31 4.46 -30.87
CA TYR A 42 1.14 3.07 -31.28
C TYR A 42 0.12 2.34 -30.40
N PRO A 43 -0.91 1.71 -31.00
CA PRO A 43 -1.96 1.00 -30.27
C PRO A 43 -1.46 -0.12 -29.35
N ILE A 44 -0.32 -0.74 -29.68
CA ILE A 44 0.28 -1.80 -28.86
C ILE A 44 0.63 -1.31 -27.44
N PHE A 45 1.08 -0.07 -27.29
CA PHE A 45 1.41 0.49 -25.97
C PHE A 45 0.17 0.79 -25.14
N GLN A 46 -0.98 1.03 -25.78
CA GLN A 46 -2.25 1.15 -25.07
C GLN A 46 -2.68 -0.19 -24.46
N THR A 47 -2.55 -1.28 -25.22
CA THR A 47 -2.80 -2.63 -24.70
C THR A 47 -1.83 -2.99 -23.57
N LEU A 48 -0.53 -2.68 -23.75
CA LEU A 48 0.48 -2.93 -22.71
C LEU A 48 0.21 -2.11 -21.43
N LEU A 49 -0.24 -0.86 -21.57
CA LEU A 49 -0.66 -0.03 -20.44
C LEU A 49 -1.84 -0.67 -19.69
N GLN A 50 -2.88 -1.12 -20.41
CA GLN A 50 -4.03 -1.79 -19.81
C GLN A 50 -3.63 -3.09 -19.07
N ILE A 51 -2.65 -3.84 -19.61
CA ILE A 51 -2.14 -5.05 -18.96
C ILE A 51 -1.50 -4.69 -17.61
N VAL A 52 -0.57 -3.74 -17.58
CA VAL A 52 0.11 -3.38 -16.31
C VAL A 52 -0.85 -2.72 -15.32
N GLU A 53 -1.86 -1.99 -15.79
CA GLU A 53 -2.91 -1.44 -14.95
C GLU A 53 -3.81 -2.53 -14.35
N SER A 54 -4.15 -3.56 -15.14
CA SER A 54 -5.00 -4.66 -14.67
C SER A 54 -4.34 -5.49 -13.55
N ILE A 55 -3.01 -5.62 -13.56
CA ILE A 55 -2.25 -6.26 -12.47
C ILE A 55 -2.50 -5.53 -11.14
N GLN A 56 -2.63 -4.20 -11.16
CA GLN A 56 -2.86 -3.42 -9.95
C GLN A 56 -4.21 -3.69 -9.30
N PHE A 57 -5.24 -4.05 -10.10
CA PHE A 57 -6.55 -4.42 -9.56
C PHE A 57 -6.50 -5.69 -8.71
N THR A 58 -5.48 -6.52 -8.92
CA THR A 58 -5.28 -7.76 -8.17
C THR A 58 -4.48 -7.58 -6.88
N VAL A 59 -3.92 -6.39 -6.62
CA VAL A 59 -3.10 -6.12 -5.43
C VAL A 59 -3.82 -6.50 -4.13
N PRO A 60 -5.12 -6.20 -3.92
CA PRO A 60 -5.82 -6.66 -2.71
C PRO A 60 -5.84 -8.18 -2.54
N ILE A 61 -6.01 -8.92 -3.64
CA ILE A 61 -5.97 -10.40 -3.64
C ILE A 61 -4.57 -10.86 -3.25
N LEU A 62 -3.53 -10.28 -3.87
CA LEU A 62 -2.13 -10.60 -3.56
C LEU A 62 -1.81 -10.31 -2.09
N VAL A 63 -2.30 -9.18 -1.55
CA VAL A 63 -2.13 -8.81 -0.14
C VAL A 63 -2.76 -9.87 0.76
N GLY A 64 -4.03 -10.21 0.55
CA GLY A 64 -4.70 -11.22 1.37
C GLY A 64 -4.04 -12.60 1.28
N ALA A 65 -3.69 -13.05 0.07
CA ALA A 65 -3.03 -14.33 -0.15
C ALA A 65 -1.66 -14.40 0.53
N LEU A 66 -0.81 -13.39 0.34
CA LEU A 66 0.55 -13.39 0.89
C LEU A 66 0.55 -13.19 2.41
N ILE A 67 -0.40 -12.44 2.97
CA ILE A 67 -0.62 -12.40 4.42
C ILE A 67 -0.95 -13.82 4.91
N ALA A 68 -1.95 -14.49 4.33
CA ALA A 68 -2.34 -15.84 4.75
C ALA A 68 -1.18 -16.85 4.65
N MET A 69 -0.35 -16.77 3.61
CA MET A 69 0.86 -17.59 3.48
C MET A 69 1.90 -17.32 4.57
N ARG A 70 2.02 -16.08 5.08
CA ARG A 70 2.87 -15.78 6.26
C ARG A 70 2.40 -16.45 7.54
N PHE A 71 1.10 -16.71 7.64
CA PHE A 71 0.50 -17.47 8.74
C PHE A 71 0.45 -18.98 8.47
N LYS A 72 0.97 -19.45 7.33
CA LYS A 72 0.96 -20.86 6.89
C LYS A 72 -0.44 -21.46 6.88
N LEU A 73 -1.43 -20.66 6.49
CA LEU A 73 -2.80 -21.13 6.35
C LEU A 73 -2.93 -22.12 5.19
N SER A 74 -3.96 -22.96 5.22
CA SER A 74 -4.25 -23.90 4.13
C SER A 74 -4.56 -23.16 2.81
N PRO A 75 -4.47 -23.84 1.65
CA PRO A 75 -4.81 -23.22 0.36
C PRO A 75 -6.23 -22.63 0.31
N LEU A 76 -7.20 -23.33 0.89
CA LEU A 76 -8.58 -22.83 0.99
C LEU A 76 -8.66 -21.58 1.87
N ALA A 77 -8.07 -21.61 3.06
CA ALA A 77 -8.03 -20.46 3.95
C ALA A 77 -7.36 -19.24 3.30
N THR A 78 -6.29 -19.49 2.53
CA THR A 78 -5.59 -18.45 1.76
C THR A 78 -6.50 -17.83 0.71
N ALA A 79 -7.25 -18.64 -0.05
CA ALA A 79 -8.21 -18.15 -1.02
C ALA A 79 -9.31 -17.30 -0.35
N VAL A 80 -9.83 -17.75 0.80
CA VAL A 80 -10.85 -17.00 1.56
C VAL A 80 -10.32 -15.65 2.03
N VAL A 81 -9.13 -15.59 2.62
CA VAL A 81 -8.51 -14.32 3.06
C VAL A 81 -8.25 -13.40 1.86
N ALA A 82 -7.81 -13.94 0.72
CA ALA A 82 -7.60 -13.17 -0.51
C ALA A 82 -8.90 -12.56 -1.06
N SER A 83 -9.97 -13.34 -1.11
CA SER A 83 -11.30 -12.86 -1.51
C SER A 83 -11.84 -11.81 -0.55
N SER A 84 -11.69 -12.00 0.76
CA SER A 84 -12.11 -11.00 1.76
C SER A 84 -11.32 -9.70 1.64
N ALA A 85 -10.00 -9.78 1.44
CA ALA A 85 -9.15 -8.61 1.24
C ALA A 85 -9.57 -7.83 -0.02
N PHE A 86 -9.90 -8.54 -1.10
CA PHE A 86 -10.41 -7.93 -2.34
C PHE A 86 -11.72 -7.18 -2.14
N ILE A 87 -12.72 -7.81 -1.50
CA ILE A 87 -14.00 -7.16 -1.21
C ILE A 87 -13.81 -5.98 -0.25
N GLY A 88 -13.06 -6.18 0.83
CA GLY A 88 -12.78 -5.13 1.82
C GLY A 88 -12.01 -3.94 1.25
N SER A 89 -11.14 -4.14 0.26
CA SER A 89 -10.39 -3.03 -0.36
C SER A 89 -11.26 -1.94 -1.00
N GLY A 90 -12.50 -2.28 -1.38
CA GLY A 90 -13.37 -1.40 -2.15
C GLY A 90 -12.95 -1.19 -3.61
N VAL A 91 -12.08 -2.07 -4.14
CA VAL A 91 -11.68 -2.05 -5.56
C VAL A 91 -12.85 -2.41 -6.48
N ALA A 92 -13.65 -3.41 -6.11
CA ALA A 92 -14.87 -3.78 -6.82
C ALA A 92 -16.03 -2.95 -6.29
N GLN A 93 -16.60 -2.09 -7.13
CA GLN A 93 -17.74 -1.24 -6.80
C GLN A 93 -18.90 -1.56 -7.72
N PHE A 94 -20.10 -1.60 -7.15
CA PHE A 94 -21.32 -1.72 -7.92
C PHE A 94 -21.83 -0.33 -8.25
N LYS A 95 -21.71 0.09 -9.51
CA LYS A 95 -22.17 1.41 -9.99
C LYS A 95 -23.12 1.21 -11.17
N SER A 96 -24.30 1.82 -11.09
CA SER A 96 -25.28 1.84 -12.18
C SER A 96 -25.61 0.45 -12.75
N GLY A 97 -25.75 -0.55 -11.88
CA GLY A 97 -26.09 -1.92 -12.29
C GLY A 97 -24.91 -2.77 -12.78
N THR A 98 -23.69 -2.22 -12.84
CA THR A 98 -22.49 -2.92 -13.33
C THR A 98 -21.39 -2.95 -12.27
N TRP A 99 -20.67 -4.07 -12.22
CA TRP A 99 -19.45 -4.19 -11.42
C TRP A 99 -18.29 -3.51 -12.14
N VAL A 100 -17.69 -2.51 -11.49
CA VAL A 100 -16.52 -1.80 -11.99
C VAL A 100 -15.35 -1.99 -11.03
N LEU A 101 -14.16 -2.22 -11.58
CA LEU A 101 -12.92 -2.26 -10.82
C LEU A 101 -12.27 -0.88 -10.88
N MET A 102 -11.97 -0.30 -9.72
CA MET A 102 -11.35 1.02 -9.64
C MET A 102 -10.04 0.98 -8.87
N GLY A 103 -8.93 0.99 -9.62
CA GLY A 103 -7.58 1.15 -9.09
C GLY A 103 -7.15 0.03 -8.14
N VAL A 104 -6.32 0.38 -7.15
CA VAL A 104 -5.71 -0.59 -6.22
C VAL A 104 -6.62 -0.89 -5.01
N GLY A 105 -7.70 -0.12 -4.83
CA GLY A 105 -8.47 -0.10 -3.57
C GLY A 105 -7.73 0.64 -2.44
N ASP A 106 -8.34 0.65 -1.25
CA ASP A 106 -7.75 1.21 -0.03
C ASP A 106 -6.85 0.18 0.66
N LEU A 107 -5.52 0.39 0.60
CA LEU A 107 -4.55 -0.55 1.18
C LEU A 107 -4.68 -0.69 2.69
N ILE A 108 -5.06 0.37 3.42
CA ILE A 108 -5.23 0.31 4.87
C ILE A 108 -6.39 -0.63 5.19
N ASN A 109 -7.54 -0.42 4.53
CA ASN A 109 -8.70 -1.26 4.76
C ASN A 109 -8.49 -2.70 4.28
N THR A 110 -7.72 -2.89 3.20
CA THR A 110 -7.30 -4.20 2.71
C THR A 110 -6.51 -4.96 3.78
N MET A 111 -5.51 -4.32 4.40
CA MET A 111 -4.71 -4.93 5.47
C MET A 111 -5.54 -5.28 6.70
N ILE A 112 -6.43 -4.37 7.11
CA ILE A 112 -7.32 -4.59 8.25
C ILE A 112 -8.26 -5.76 7.96
N THR A 113 -8.87 -5.80 6.78
CA THR A 113 -9.81 -6.87 6.39
C THR A 113 -9.08 -8.23 6.33
N ALA A 114 -7.89 -8.27 5.73
CA ALA A 114 -7.08 -9.48 5.70
C ALA A 114 -6.66 -9.94 7.11
N ALA A 115 -6.28 -9.00 7.99
CA ALA A 115 -5.95 -9.29 9.38
C ALA A 115 -7.16 -9.85 10.15
N ILE A 116 -8.35 -9.29 9.97
CA ILE A 116 -9.59 -9.80 10.56
C ILE A 116 -9.88 -11.21 10.06
N ALA A 117 -9.81 -11.45 8.76
CA ALA A 117 -10.04 -12.77 8.18
C ALA A 117 -9.08 -13.82 8.75
N VAL A 118 -7.78 -13.51 8.79
CA VAL A 118 -6.77 -14.39 9.39
C VAL A 118 -7.05 -14.63 10.87
N PHE A 119 -7.40 -13.58 11.63
CA PHE A 119 -7.70 -13.71 13.05
C PHE A 119 -8.88 -14.67 13.29
N ILE A 120 -9.97 -14.51 12.53
CA ILE A 120 -11.14 -15.41 12.62
C ILE A 120 -10.73 -16.85 12.32
N ILE A 121 -9.94 -17.09 11.27
CA ILE A 121 -9.46 -18.43 10.90
C ILE A 121 -8.58 -19.04 12.01
N LEU A 122 -7.69 -18.25 12.61
CA LEU A 122 -6.83 -18.72 13.70
C LEU A 122 -7.63 -19.08 14.96
N VAL A 123 -8.71 -18.36 15.26
CA VAL A 123 -9.61 -18.63 16.39
C VAL A 123 -10.43 -19.89 16.15
N ILE A 124 -10.99 -20.04 14.96
CA ILE A 124 -11.79 -21.22 14.59
C ILE A 124 -10.91 -22.47 14.54
N GLY A 125 -9.74 -22.39 13.91
CA GLY A 125 -8.83 -23.51 13.68
C GLY A 125 -9.40 -24.56 12.70
N GLU A 126 -8.80 -25.75 12.66
CA GLU A 126 -9.23 -26.85 11.78
C GLU A 126 -10.30 -27.74 12.43
N ARG A 127 -11.20 -27.17 13.23
CA ARG A 127 -12.14 -27.94 14.08
C ARG A 127 -13.23 -28.67 13.29
N PHE A 128 -13.43 -28.33 12.03
CA PHE A 128 -14.60 -28.77 11.25
C PHE A 128 -14.31 -29.87 10.21
N GLY A 129 -13.08 -30.39 10.14
CA GLY A 129 -12.75 -31.50 9.22
C GLY A 129 -13.15 -31.18 7.76
N SER A 130 -13.95 -32.04 7.12
CA SER A 130 -14.45 -31.83 5.75
C SER A 130 -15.45 -30.67 5.61
N LEU A 131 -16.20 -30.33 6.67
CA LEU A 131 -17.13 -29.18 6.67
C LEU A 131 -16.40 -27.85 6.53
N THR A 132 -15.09 -27.81 6.81
CA THR A 132 -14.23 -26.65 6.58
C THR A 132 -14.34 -26.15 5.14
N LEU A 133 -14.55 -27.04 4.15
CA LEU A 133 -14.69 -26.69 2.73
C LEU A 133 -15.87 -25.74 2.47
N ILE A 134 -16.92 -25.82 3.28
CA ILE A 134 -18.14 -25.01 3.15
C ILE A 134 -18.11 -23.87 4.17
N ILE A 135 -17.76 -24.16 5.42
CA ILE A 135 -17.85 -23.20 6.53
C ILE A 135 -16.89 -22.03 6.35
N LEU A 136 -15.65 -22.28 5.91
CA LEU A 136 -14.66 -21.21 5.76
C LEU A 136 -15.11 -20.14 4.74
N PRO A 137 -15.38 -20.48 3.46
CA PRO A 137 -15.80 -19.47 2.50
C PRO A 137 -17.13 -18.82 2.87
N THR A 138 -18.10 -19.59 3.39
CA THR A 138 -19.44 -19.06 3.68
C THR A 138 -19.49 -18.17 4.92
N PHE A 139 -18.87 -18.56 6.04
CA PHE A 139 -18.95 -17.78 7.28
C PHE A 139 -17.76 -16.86 7.44
N VAL A 140 -16.53 -17.39 7.36
CA VAL A 140 -15.33 -16.55 7.55
C VAL A 140 -15.22 -15.54 6.41
N GLY A 141 -15.36 -16.01 5.17
CA GLY A 141 -15.26 -15.15 3.99
C GLY A 141 -16.29 -14.02 4.02
N VAL A 142 -17.55 -14.33 4.28
CA VAL A 142 -18.64 -13.34 4.30
C VAL A 142 -18.51 -12.40 5.51
N ILE A 143 -18.28 -12.92 6.71
CA ILE A 143 -18.18 -12.08 7.93
C ILE A 143 -16.99 -11.13 7.83
N ALA A 144 -15.81 -11.63 7.42
CA ALA A 144 -14.64 -10.77 7.27
C ALA A 144 -14.84 -9.72 6.18
N SER A 145 -15.46 -10.09 5.06
CA SER A 145 -15.78 -9.15 3.98
C SER A 145 -16.78 -8.09 4.41
N LEU A 146 -17.83 -8.48 5.15
CA LEU A 146 -18.82 -7.57 5.69
C LEU A 146 -18.18 -6.55 6.63
N LEU A 147 -17.34 -7.01 7.57
CA LEU A 147 -16.58 -6.12 8.45
C LEU A 147 -15.67 -5.18 7.66
N GLY A 148 -14.99 -5.69 6.63
CA GLY A 148 -14.16 -4.87 5.74
C GLY A 148 -14.97 -3.77 5.04
N VAL A 149 -16.12 -4.10 4.46
CA VAL A 149 -17.00 -3.12 3.79
C VAL A 149 -17.56 -2.09 4.77
N LEU A 150 -17.93 -2.51 5.97
CA LEU A 150 -18.42 -1.60 7.02
C LEU A 150 -17.31 -0.65 7.51
N LEU A 151 -16.05 -1.11 7.57
CA LEU A 151 -14.91 -0.29 7.98
C LEU A 151 -14.43 0.66 6.89
N LEU A 152 -14.65 0.33 5.61
CA LEU A 152 -14.18 1.10 4.46
C LEU A 152 -14.53 2.61 4.52
N PRO A 153 -15.77 3.06 4.80
CA PRO A 153 -16.07 4.49 4.89
C PRO A 153 -15.30 5.17 6.03
N TYR A 154 -15.09 4.50 7.15
CA TYR A 154 -14.34 5.05 8.29
C TYR A 154 -12.85 5.18 7.97
N VAL A 155 -12.26 4.19 7.29
CA VAL A 155 -10.88 4.27 6.83
C VAL A 155 -10.70 5.36 5.78
N LYS A 156 -11.67 5.53 4.87
CA LYS A 156 -11.65 6.62 3.88
C LYS A 156 -11.64 8.01 4.54
N MET A 157 -12.26 8.20 5.71
CA MET A 157 -12.18 9.47 6.44
C MET A 157 -10.74 9.86 6.80
N ILE A 158 -9.84 8.89 7.02
CA ILE A 158 -8.42 9.17 7.27
C ILE A 158 -7.80 9.82 6.02
N THR A 159 -8.00 9.19 4.86
CA THR A 159 -7.49 9.70 3.57
C THR A 159 -8.10 11.07 3.23
N THR A 160 -9.41 11.25 3.43
CA THR A 160 -10.09 12.54 3.21
C THR A 160 -9.62 13.60 4.20
N GLY A 161 -9.40 13.24 5.47
CA GLY A 161 -8.90 14.16 6.49
C GLY A 161 -7.48 14.66 6.18
N ILE A 162 -6.60 13.77 5.74
CA ILE A 162 -5.27 14.15 5.25
C ILE A 162 -5.38 15.03 4.01
N GLY A 163 -6.32 14.72 3.10
CA GLY A 163 -6.63 15.58 1.98
C GLY A 163 -7.01 16.99 2.42
N ASN A 164 -7.97 17.13 3.32
CA ASN A 164 -8.41 18.44 3.83
C ASN A 164 -7.28 19.22 4.50
N LEU A 165 -6.36 18.55 5.20
CA LEU A 165 -5.15 19.16 5.76
C LEU A 165 -4.23 19.70 4.66
N VAL A 166 -4.04 18.96 3.56
CA VAL A 166 -3.23 19.44 2.44
C VAL A 166 -3.92 20.62 1.75
N ASN A 167 -5.24 20.58 1.59
CA ASN A 167 -6.00 21.68 1.00
C ASN A 167 -5.86 22.97 1.80
N SER A 168 -5.85 22.92 3.13
CA SER A 168 -5.63 24.14 3.94
C SER A 168 -4.23 24.73 3.74
N PHE A 169 -3.24 23.94 3.32
CA PHE A 169 -1.92 24.47 2.95
C PHE A 169 -1.91 25.17 1.60
N THR A 170 -2.85 24.86 0.70
CA THR A 170 -2.93 25.52 -0.62
C THR A 170 -3.35 26.98 -0.56
N GLU A 171 -3.93 27.40 0.57
CA GLU A 171 -4.32 28.79 0.84
C GLU A 171 -3.14 29.66 1.34
N LEU A 172 -2.00 29.03 1.65
CA LEU A 172 -0.80 29.71 2.14
C LEU A 172 0.00 30.34 1.00
N GLN A 173 0.95 31.22 1.35
CA GLN A 173 1.88 31.80 0.37
C GLN A 173 2.67 30.71 -0.37
N PRO A 174 3.02 30.90 -1.66
CA PRO A 174 3.55 29.84 -2.52
C PRO A 174 4.76 29.08 -1.98
N ILE A 175 5.67 29.78 -1.28
CA ILE A 175 6.87 29.21 -0.68
C ILE A 175 6.50 28.26 0.47
N LEU A 176 5.65 28.71 1.39
CA LEU A 176 5.23 27.94 2.55
C LEU A 176 4.32 26.76 2.17
N MET A 177 3.36 27.01 1.26
CA MET A 177 2.53 25.97 0.66
C MET A 177 3.40 24.83 0.12
N SER A 178 4.37 25.16 -0.73
CA SER A 178 5.20 24.16 -1.41
C SER A 178 6.00 23.30 -0.43
N MET A 179 6.57 23.91 0.62
CA MET A 179 7.32 23.17 1.66
C MET A 179 6.43 22.19 2.43
N LEU A 180 5.25 22.63 2.86
CA LEU A 180 4.35 21.81 3.67
C LEU A 180 3.73 20.66 2.87
N ILE A 181 3.33 20.92 1.62
CA ILE A 181 2.79 19.88 0.73
C ILE A 181 3.87 18.85 0.40
N ALA A 182 5.09 19.29 0.07
CA ALA A 182 6.22 18.37 -0.16
C ALA A 182 6.48 17.49 1.06
N LEU A 183 6.46 18.07 2.27
CA LEU A 183 6.67 17.33 3.51
C LEU A 183 5.58 16.27 3.75
N VAL A 184 4.31 16.64 3.59
CA VAL A 184 3.19 15.70 3.78
C VAL A 184 3.28 14.54 2.78
N PHE A 185 3.47 14.82 1.49
CA PHE A 185 3.57 13.77 0.48
C PHE A 185 4.82 12.88 0.65
N SER A 186 5.91 13.42 1.20
CA SER A 186 7.10 12.63 1.59
C SER A 186 6.78 11.58 2.66
N PHE A 187 5.89 11.89 3.60
CA PHE A 187 5.45 10.92 4.61
C PHE A 187 4.40 9.95 4.07
N ILE A 188 3.47 10.43 3.24
CA ILE A 188 2.40 9.59 2.69
C ILE A 188 2.99 8.46 1.84
N ILE A 189 4.02 8.71 1.02
CA ILE A 189 4.54 7.69 0.08
C ILE A 189 5.08 6.42 0.77
N ILE A 190 5.73 6.57 1.92
CA ILE A 190 6.28 5.45 2.70
C ILE A 190 5.25 4.86 3.68
N SER A 191 4.11 5.53 3.85
CA SER A 191 3.00 5.07 4.68
C SER A 191 2.07 4.10 3.93
N PRO A 192 1.23 3.34 4.65
CA PRO A 192 0.20 2.51 4.03
C PRO A 192 -0.95 3.32 3.40
N ILE A 193 -0.91 4.65 3.47
CA ILE A 193 -1.89 5.53 2.82
C ILE A 193 -1.62 5.55 1.30
N SER A 194 -2.69 5.64 0.51
CA SER A 194 -2.59 5.78 -0.94
C SER A 194 -2.32 7.23 -1.31
N THR A 195 -1.13 7.51 -1.86
CA THR A 195 -0.75 8.83 -2.41
C THR A 195 -1.68 9.24 -3.54
N VAL A 196 -2.06 8.29 -4.42
CA VAL A 196 -3.00 8.52 -5.52
C VAL A 196 -4.39 8.85 -5.00
N ALA A 197 -4.90 8.08 -4.02
CA ALA A 197 -6.22 8.35 -3.45
C ALA A 197 -6.26 9.70 -2.73
N THR A 198 -5.18 10.07 -2.04
CA THR A 198 -5.04 11.39 -1.43
C THR A 198 -5.06 12.45 -2.52
N ALA A 199 -4.16 12.40 -3.51
CA ALA A 199 -4.09 13.38 -4.60
C ALA A 199 -5.42 13.57 -5.36
N LEU A 200 -6.17 12.48 -5.58
CA LEU A 200 -7.51 12.54 -6.17
C LEU A 200 -8.55 13.19 -5.25
N ALA A 201 -8.50 12.90 -3.95
CA ALA A 201 -9.44 13.47 -2.97
C ALA A 201 -9.30 14.99 -2.85
N ILE A 202 -8.10 15.54 -3.07
CA ILE A 202 -7.84 16.98 -3.03
C ILE A 202 -7.84 17.66 -4.40
N GLY A 203 -7.77 16.90 -5.49
CA GLY A 203 -7.75 17.47 -6.83
C GLY A 203 -6.53 18.37 -7.09
N ILE A 204 -5.36 18.00 -6.56
CA ILE A 204 -4.17 18.88 -6.62
C ILE A 204 -3.78 19.14 -8.06
N SER A 205 -3.45 20.40 -8.34
CA SER A 205 -3.00 20.83 -9.66
C SER A 205 -1.97 21.95 -9.55
N GLY A 206 -1.31 22.26 -10.66
CA GLY A 206 -0.33 23.35 -10.74
C GLY A 206 0.84 23.20 -9.75
N LEU A 207 1.14 24.28 -9.03
CA LEU A 207 2.28 24.36 -8.11
C LEU A 207 2.18 23.37 -6.95
N ALA A 208 0.97 23.09 -6.46
CA ALA A 208 0.74 22.10 -5.41
C ALA A 208 1.08 20.67 -5.90
N ALA A 209 0.73 20.33 -7.14
CA ALA A 209 1.08 19.06 -7.76
C ALA A 209 2.59 18.88 -7.92
N GLY A 210 3.28 19.91 -8.40
CA GLY A 210 4.74 19.90 -8.52
C GLY A 210 5.43 19.72 -7.17
N SER A 211 4.94 20.42 -6.14
CA SER A 211 5.46 20.34 -4.78
C SER A 211 5.31 18.95 -4.16
N ALA A 212 4.14 18.32 -4.35
CA ALA A 212 3.88 16.95 -3.91
C ALA A 212 4.86 15.96 -4.56
N SER A 213 5.08 16.07 -5.88
CA SER A 213 6.02 15.22 -6.61
C SER A 213 7.46 15.41 -6.14
N LEU A 214 7.90 16.65 -5.91
CA LEU A 214 9.24 16.93 -5.37
C LEU A 214 9.45 16.32 -3.98
N GLY A 215 8.43 16.35 -3.12
CA GLY A 215 8.47 15.67 -1.83
C GLY A 215 8.64 14.16 -1.96
N ILE A 216 7.86 13.53 -2.84
CA ILE A 216 7.97 12.08 -3.12
C ILE A 216 9.38 11.73 -3.61
N VAL A 217 9.90 12.47 -4.59
CA VAL A 217 11.25 12.25 -5.15
C VAL A 217 12.34 12.45 -4.10
N ALA A 218 12.21 13.46 -3.24
CA ALA A 218 13.15 13.68 -2.15
C ALA A 218 13.16 12.48 -1.17
N CYS A 219 11.99 12.02 -0.74
CA CYS A 219 11.86 10.84 0.12
C CYS A 219 12.48 9.59 -0.52
N GLU A 220 12.20 9.35 -1.80
CA GLU A 220 12.75 8.23 -2.57
C GLU A 220 14.27 8.31 -2.70
N ALA A 221 14.83 9.48 -3.02
CA ALA A 221 16.27 9.68 -3.11
C ALA A 221 16.98 9.36 -1.78
N VAL A 222 16.39 9.78 -0.66
CA VAL A 222 16.92 9.44 0.68
C VAL A 222 16.88 7.93 0.88
N LEU A 223 15.74 7.28 0.62
CA LEU A 223 15.56 5.83 0.74
C LEU A 223 16.56 5.05 -0.11
N VAL A 224 16.78 5.44 -1.36
CA VAL A 224 17.81 4.85 -2.22
C VAL A 224 19.19 5.03 -1.58
N ALA A 225 19.59 6.26 -1.24
CA ALA A 225 20.91 6.53 -0.67
C ALA A 225 21.18 5.77 0.63
N GLY A 226 20.15 5.60 1.48
CA GLY A 226 20.26 4.86 2.72
C GLY A 226 20.26 3.33 2.54
N THR A 227 19.55 2.81 1.55
CA THR A 227 19.45 1.38 1.30
C THR A 227 20.62 0.81 0.50
N VAL A 228 21.27 1.62 -0.35
CA VAL A 228 22.46 1.22 -1.14
C VAL A 228 23.59 0.64 -0.26
N LYS A 229 23.76 1.14 0.97
CA LYS A 229 24.86 0.72 1.85
C LYS A 229 24.58 -0.55 2.67
N ILE A 230 23.33 -1.02 2.69
CA ILE A 230 22.85 -1.97 3.71
C ILE A 230 22.18 -3.18 3.07
N ASN A 231 21.56 -2.96 1.92
CA ASN A 231 20.82 -3.98 1.19
C ASN A 231 21.55 -4.40 -0.08
N ARG A 232 21.16 -5.56 -0.62
CA ARG A 232 21.61 -6.00 -1.94
C ARG A 232 21.14 -5.00 -2.99
N ALA A 233 21.90 -4.84 -4.08
CA ALA A 233 21.64 -3.87 -5.14
C ALA A 233 20.21 -3.89 -5.72
N GLY A 234 19.52 -5.04 -5.66
CA GLY A 234 18.11 -5.12 -6.07
C GLY A 234 17.17 -4.19 -5.28
N VAL A 235 17.36 -4.03 -3.98
CA VAL A 235 16.49 -3.20 -3.12
C VAL A 235 16.56 -1.70 -3.47
N PRO A 236 17.73 -1.04 -3.53
CA PRO A 236 17.80 0.36 -3.91
C PRO A 236 17.33 0.60 -5.35
N ILE A 237 17.58 -0.33 -6.27
CA ILE A 237 17.06 -0.24 -7.65
C ILE A 237 15.53 -0.30 -7.65
N THR A 238 14.93 -1.23 -6.90
CA THR A 238 13.47 -1.30 -6.78
C THR A 238 12.88 -0.03 -6.16
N ILE A 239 13.52 0.51 -5.11
CA ILE A 239 13.06 1.77 -4.49
C ILE A 239 13.12 2.90 -5.53
N PHE A 240 14.23 3.06 -6.25
CA PHE A 240 14.45 4.09 -7.28
C PHE A 240 13.46 4.01 -8.46
N LEU A 241 12.89 2.82 -8.68
CA LEU A 241 11.91 2.56 -9.72
C LEU A 241 10.47 2.68 -9.21
N GLY A 242 10.24 3.40 -8.09
CA GLY A 242 8.92 3.60 -7.51
C GLY A 242 8.43 2.50 -6.57
N GLY A 243 9.27 1.51 -6.23
CA GLY A 243 8.97 0.43 -5.29
C GLY A 243 8.95 0.86 -3.81
N VAL A 244 8.89 2.15 -3.51
CA VAL A 244 9.00 2.76 -2.17
C VAL A 244 8.10 2.10 -1.13
N LYS A 245 6.88 1.69 -1.52
CA LYS A 245 5.91 1.05 -0.63
C LYS A 245 6.38 -0.29 -0.05
N MET A 246 7.44 -0.91 -0.59
CA MET A 246 8.08 -2.07 0.03
C MET A 246 8.67 -1.76 1.42
N MET A 247 8.94 -0.49 1.72
CA MET A 247 9.49 -0.04 3.01
C MET A 247 8.44 0.18 4.10
N ILE A 248 7.13 0.03 3.80
CA ILE A 248 6.05 0.18 4.79
C ILE A 248 6.29 -0.66 6.06
N PRO A 249 6.68 -1.96 5.99
CA PRO A 249 6.91 -2.74 7.21
C PRO A 249 8.05 -2.18 8.06
N ASN A 250 9.11 -1.67 7.41
CA ASN A 250 10.25 -1.09 8.10
C ASN A 250 9.87 0.23 8.76
N MET A 251 9.08 1.07 8.09
CA MET A 251 8.54 2.30 8.66
C MET A 251 7.70 2.04 9.89
N VAL A 252 6.78 1.07 9.83
CA VAL A 252 5.90 0.75 10.96
C VAL A 252 6.68 0.15 12.13
N ARG A 253 7.71 -0.67 11.87
CA ARG A 253 8.58 -1.23 12.92
C ARG A 253 9.49 -0.18 13.54
N HIS A 254 9.98 0.75 12.72
CA HIS A 254 10.97 1.74 13.10
C HIS A 254 10.60 3.12 12.53
N PRO A 255 9.67 3.84 13.17
CA PRO A 255 9.25 5.17 12.70
C PRO A 255 10.39 6.18 12.59
N ILE A 256 11.51 5.93 13.28
CA ILE A 256 12.73 6.74 13.21
C ILE A 256 13.30 6.86 11.78
N ILE A 257 12.93 5.98 10.84
CA ILE A 257 13.32 6.14 9.43
C ILE A 257 12.71 7.38 8.77
N LEU A 258 11.66 7.96 9.37
CA LEU A 258 11.05 9.21 8.90
C LEU A 258 11.88 10.45 9.27
N LEU A 259 12.74 10.37 10.29
CA LEU A 259 13.53 11.53 10.72
C LEU A 259 14.51 12.02 9.64
N PRO A 260 15.29 11.16 8.96
CA PRO A 260 16.11 11.61 7.84
C PRO A 260 15.27 12.22 6.71
N ILE A 261 14.08 11.67 6.44
CA ILE A 261 13.19 12.19 5.39
C ILE A 261 12.72 13.61 5.76
N PHE A 262 12.44 13.87 7.03
CA PHE A 262 12.11 15.20 7.55
C PHE A 262 13.33 16.16 7.55
N TYR A 263 14.50 15.68 7.99
CA TYR A 263 15.71 16.48 8.22
C TYR A 263 16.67 16.57 7.03
N TYR A 264 16.33 16.04 5.85
CA TYR A 264 17.23 16.07 4.69
C TYR A 264 17.49 17.48 4.12
N CYS A 265 16.85 18.50 4.70
CA CYS A 265 17.25 19.89 4.53
C CYS A 265 18.56 20.26 5.31
N PHE A 266 19.07 19.44 6.24
CA PHE A 266 20.11 19.92 7.19
C PHE A 266 21.33 19.04 7.56
N SER A 267 21.39 17.70 7.43
CA SER A 267 22.64 16.98 7.88
C SER A 267 22.86 15.53 7.45
N HIS A 268 24.04 15.26 6.88
CA HIS A 268 24.56 13.94 6.51
C HIS A 268 25.00 13.07 7.72
N ARG A 269 25.16 13.64 8.92
CA ARG A 269 25.65 12.91 10.12
C ARG A 269 24.54 12.13 10.85
N PHE A 270 23.32 12.67 10.91
CA PHE A 270 22.20 12.02 11.63
C PHE A 270 21.70 10.76 10.90
N CYS A 271 21.81 10.75 9.57
CA CYS A 271 21.38 9.65 8.72
C CYS A 271 22.10 8.32 9.02
N ARG A 272 23.32 8.36 9.57
CA ARG A 272 24.12 7.14 9.87
C ARG A 272 23.54 6.27 10.98
N SER A 273 22.86 6.85 11.97
CA SER A 273 22.31 6.10 13.11
C SER A 273 21.05 5.32 12.72
N THR A 274 20.21 5.90 11.87
CA THR A 274 18.92 5.32 11.47
C THR A 274 19.06 4.23 10.42
N TYR A 275 20.13 4.24 9.63
CA TYR A 275 20.40 3.30 8.54
C TYR A 275 20.22 1.83 8.93
N ARG A 276 20.59 1.42 10.15
CA ARG A 276 20.41 0.01 10.59
C ARG A 276 18.97 -0.49 10.49
N HIS A 277 17.99 0.40 10.53
CA HIS A 277 16.56 0.09 10.43
C HIS A 277 16.01 0.08 8.99
N TRP A 278 16.87 0.35 7.99
CA TRP A 278 16.51 0.45 6.57
C TRP A 278 16.78 -0.87 5.82
N ARG A 279 17.04 -1.94 6.58
CA ARG A 279 17.34 -3.27 6.06
C ARG A 279 16.05 -3.95 5.60
N TYR A 280 15.99 -4.35 4.34
CA TYR A 280 14.90 -5.12 3.74
C TYR A 280 15.23 -6.61 3.71
#